data_AF-I7J6J2-F1
#
_entry.id   AF-I7J6J2-F1
#
_cell.length_a   1.000
_cell.length_b   1.000
_cell.length_c   1.000
_cell.angle_alpha   90.00
_cell.angle_beta   90.00
_cell.angle_gamma   90.00
#
_symmetry.space_group_name_H-M   'P 1'
#
loop_
_entity.id
_entity.type
_entity.pdbx_description
1 polymer ?
#
loop_
_entity_poly.entity_id
_entity_poly.type
_entity_poly.pdbx_seq_one_letter_code
_entity_poly.pdbx_strand_id
1 'polypeptide(L)' 'MNENLVGRTNQTVIPEAKKGLEQFKYEVANEIGVQVPPTGYWGNMTSKECGSVGGYMVKKMVEAYERGLAGRQ' A
#
# COMPACT_ATOMS: atom_id res chain seq x y z
N MET A 1 -1.06 32.82 -17.15
CA MET A 1 -0.63 32.06 -15.97
C MET A 1 -1.29 30.69 -16.07
N ASN A 2 -0.52 29.65 -16.38
CA ASN A 2 -1.04 28.30 -16.64
C ASN A 2 -0.38 27.33 -15.65
N GLU A 3 -1.08 27.00 -14.57
CA GLU A 3 -0.64 26.01 -13.57
C GLU A 3 -1.64 24.86 -13.50
N ASN A 4 -1.59 24.01 -14.52
CA ASN A 4 -2.09 22.64 -14.44
C ASN A 4 -1.06 21.76 -13.69
N LEU A 5 -0.75 22.11 -12.44
CA LEU A 5 -0.06 21.19 -11.52
C LEU A 5 -1.12 20.32 -10.86
N VAL A 6 -1.69 19.38 -11.63
CA VAL A 6 -2.36 18.23 -11.03
C VAL A 6 -1.26 17.39 -10.41
N GLY A 7 -0.90 17.72 -9.16
CA GLY A 7 -0.06 16.87 -8.33
C GLY A 7 -0.70 15.49 -8.35
N ARG A 8 0.03 14.49 -8.86
CA ARG A 8 -0.47 13.13 -9.11
C ARG A 8 -1.10 12.61 -7.82
N THR A 9 -2.42 12.73 -7.70
CA THR A 9 -3.15 12.23 -6.55
C THR A 9 -3.00 10.72 -6.62
N ASN A 10 -2.50 10.11 -5.55
CA ASN A 10 -2.39 8.67 -5.44
C ASN A 10 -3.82 8.10 -5.30
N GLN A 11 -4.59 8.16 -6.39
CA GLN A 11 -5.96 7.70 -6.46
C GLN A 11 -5.93 6.20 -6.62
N THR A 12 -6.59 5.51 -5.69
CA THR A 12 -6.82 4.08 -5.82
C THR A 12 -7.74 3.86 -7.02
N VAL A 13 -7.47 2.81 -7.79
CA VAL A 13 -8.28 2.44 -8.97
C VAL A 13 -9.75 2.27 -8.58
N ILE A 14 -9.98 1.75 -7.37
CA ILE A 14 -11.29 1.64 -6.73
C ILE A 14 -11.28 2.58 -5.51
N PRO A 15 -11.97 3.73 -5.55
CA PRO A 15 -12.01 4.70 -4.45
C PRO A 15 -12.50 4.11 -3.13
N GLU A 16 -13.47 3.20 -3.20
CA GLU A 16 -14.10 2.52 -2.08
C GLU A 16 -13.09 1.61 -1.34
N ALA A 17 -12.08 1.10 -2.05
CA ALA A 17 -11.04 0.26 -1.48
C ALA A 17 -10.00 1.04 -0.67
N LYS A 18 -10.00 2.38 -0.72
CA LYS A 18 -8.97 3.22 -0.08
C LYS A 18 -8.80 2.91 1.41
N LYS A 19 -9.91 2.80 2.16
CA LYS A 19 -9.85 2.50 3.60
C LYS A 19 -9.27 1.11 3.87
N GLY A 20 -9.65 0.12 3.05
CA GLY A 20 -9.13 -1.25 3.16
C GLY A 20 -7.64 -1.32 2.82
N LEU A 21 -7.20 -0.63 1.76
CA LEU A 21 -5.79 -0.55 1.37
C LEU A 21 -4.93 0.15 2.42
N GLU A 22 -5.45 1.19 3.08
CA GLU A 22 -4.76 1.86 4.18
C GLU A 22 -4.59 0.93 5.39
N GLN A 23 -5.64 0.21 5.78
CA GLN A 23 -5.55 -0.80 6.85
C GLN A 23 -4.51 -1.88 6.50
N PHE A 24 -4.59 -2.40 5.28
CA PHE A 24 -3.68 -3.42 4.79
C PHE A 24 -2.22 -2.96 4.78
N LYS A 25 -1.95 -1.71 4.41
CA LYS A 25 -0.61 -1.10 4.50
C LYS A 25 -0.05 -1.18 5.93
N TYR A 26 -0.86 -0.86 6.93
CA TYR A 26 -0.44 -0.92 8.34
C TYR A 26 -0.22 -2.36 8.82
N GLU A 27 -1.08 -3.29 8.40
CA GLU A 27 -0.91 -4.72 8.70
C GLU A 27 0.41 -5.25 8.15
N VAL A 28 0.69 -4.99 6.87
CA VAL A 28 1.95 -5.39 6.25
C VAL A 28 3.15 -4.75 6.93
N ALA A 29 3.07 -3.45 7.28
CA ALA A 29 4.15 -2.76 7.99
C ALA A 29 4.49 -3.45 9.31
N ASN A 30 3.47 -3.80 10.09
CA ASN A 30 3.62 -4.52 11.35
C ASN A 30 4.19 -5.93 11.13
N GLU A 31 3.72 -6.66 10.10
CA GLU A 31 4.22 -8.01 9.78
C GLU A 31 5.73 -8.01 9.45
N ILE A 32 6.21 -6.99 8.74
CA ILE A 32 7.63 -6.91 8.33
C ILE A 32 8.50 -6.12 9.32
N GLY A 33 7.96 -5.76 10.48
CA GLY A 33 8.69 -5.07 11.55
C GLY A 33 9.03 -3.61 11.24
N VAL A 34 8.35 -2.98 10.29
CA VAL A 34 8.52 -1.56 9.98
C VAL A 34 7.73 -0.74 11.00
N GLN A 35 8.43 0.09 11.76
CA GLN A 35 7.82 0.94 12.77
C GLN A 35 7.06 2.09 12.09
N VAL A 36 5.74 2.05 12.23
CA VAL A 36 4.86 3.07 11.69
C VAL A 36 4.78 4.25 12.66
N PRO A 37 4.97 5.50 12.20
CA PRO A 37 4.81 6.68 13.03
C PRO A 37 3.38 6.78 13.58
N PRO A 38 3.18 7.14 14.87
CA PRO A 38 1.85 7.30 15.47
C PRO A 38 1.04 8.44 14.82
N THR A 39 1.72 9.35 14.12
CA THR A 39 1.10 10.43 13.34
C THR A 39 0.49 9.95 12.02
N GLY A 40 0.76 8.71 11.60
CA GLY A 40 0.36 8.18 10.29
C GLY A 40 1.10 8.82 9.10
N TYR A 41 2.07 9.70 9.36
CA TYR A 41 2.87 10.36 8.33
C TYR A 41 4.17 9.62 8.07
N TRP A 42 4.31 9.05 6.87
CA TRP A 42 5.44 8.21 6.48
C TRP A 42 6.62 9.02 5.89
N GLY A 43 6.52 10.35 5.81
CA GLY A 43 7.55 11.17 5.15
C GLY A 43 8.91 11.21 5.86
N ASN A 44 8.97 10.81 7.13
CA ASN A 44 10.21 10.70 7.89
C ASN A 44 10.83 9.29 7.84
N MET A 45 10.17 8.32 7.18
CA MET A 45 10.66 6.95 7.05
C MET A 45 11.64 6.84 5.88
N THR A 46 12.54 5.86 5.93
CA THR A 46 13.47 5.65 4.82
C THR A 46 12.73 5.14 3.59
N SER A 47 13.21 5.53 2.40
CA SER A 47 12.63 5.03 1.14
C SER A 47 12.66 3.51 1.04
N LYS A 48 13.64 2.86 1.69
CA LYS A 48 13.77 1.40 1.76
C LYS A 48 12.63 0.77 2.58
N GLU A 49 12.24 1.35 3.71
CA GLU A 49 11.14 0.86 4.54
C GLU A 49 9.81 1.02 3.83
N CYS A 50 9.53 2.21 3.30
CA CYS A 50 8.33 2.48 2.51
C CYS A 50 8.23 1.54 1.29
N GLY A 51 9.35 1.35 0.58
CA GLY A 51 9.43 0.44 -0.56
C GLY A 51 9.19 -1.02 -0.17
N SER A 52 9.73 -1.46 0.97
CA SER A 52 9.52 -2.82 1.49
C SER A 52 8.05 -3.06 1.79
N VAL A 53 7.37 -2.14 2.47
CA VAL A 53 5.94 -2.27 2.76
C VAL A 53 5.13 -2.38 1.46
N GLY A 54 5.34 -1.48 0.51
CA GLY A 54 4.63 -1.53 -0.78
C GLY A 54 4.89 -2.83 -1.55
N GLY A 55 6.13 -3.33 -1.56
CA GLY A 55 6.48 -4.60 -2.20
C GLY A 55 5.79 -5.81 -1.56
N TYR A 56 5.75 -5.87 -0.21
CA TYR A 56 5.07 -6.94 0.51
C TYR A 56 3.55 -6.88 0.33
N MET A 57 2.96 -5.68 0.27
CA MET A 57 1.54 -5.51 -0.06
C MET A 57 1.22 -6.15 -1.42
N VAL A 58 2.02 -5.86 -2.45
CA VAL A 58 1.83 -6.46 -3.79
C VAL A 58 2.01 -7.97 -3.75
N LYS A 59 3.04 -8.47 -3.08
CA LYS A 59 3.28 -9.92 -2.95
C LYS A 59 2.07 -10.66 -2.39
N LYS A 60 1.51 -10.17 -1.27
CA LYS A 60 0.33 -10.76 -0.62
C LYS A 60 -0.93 -10.67 -1.49
N MET A 61 -1.12 -9.56 -2.20
CA MET A 61 -2.23 -9.41 -3.16
C MET A 61 -2.15 -10.43 -4.29
N VAL A 62 -0.95 -10.66 -4.84
CA VAL A 62 -0.71 -11.69 -5.87
C VAL A 62 -0.94 -13.08 -5.29
N GLU A 63 -0.40 -13.40 -4.12
CA GLU A 63 -0.63 -14.69 -3.45
C GLU A 63 -2.12 -14.97 -3.23
N ALA A 64 -2.90 -13.99 -2.81
CA ALA A 64 -4.35 -14.13 -2.63
C ALA A 64 -5.08 -14.40 -3.95
N TYR A 65 -4.67 -13.71 -5.02
CA TYR A 65 -5.21 -13.93 -6.35
C TYR A 65 -4.86 -15.31 -6.90
N GLU A 66 -3.60 -15.74 -6.77
CA GLU A 66 -3.12 -17.08 -7.16
C GLU A 66 -3.86 -18.19 -6.42
N ARG A 67 -4.09 -18.05 -5.12
CA ARG A 67 -4.91 -19.00 -4.34
C ARG A 67 -6.33 -19.11 -4.88
N GLY A 68 -6.93 -17.98 -5.27
CA GLY A 68 -8.26 -17.94 -5.89
C GLY A 68 -8.31 -18.60 -7.27
N LEU A 69 -7.20 -18.57 -8.03
CA LEU A 69 -7.08 -19.30 -9.29
C LEU A 69 -6.85 -20.81 -9.06
N ALA A 70 -6.02 -21.17 -8.08
CA ALA A 70 -5.73 -22.57 -7.76
C ALA A 70 -6.97 -23.33 -7.26
N GLY A 71 -7.84 -22.67 -6.49
CA GLY A 71 -9.11 -23.27 -6.01
C GLY A 71 -10.22 -23.36 -7.06
N ARG A 72 -9.98 -22.93 -8.31
CA ARG A 72 -10.92 -23.03 -9.44
C ARG A 72 -10.62 -24.19 -10.39
N GLN A 73 -9.68 -25.07 -10.03
CA GLN A 73 -9.37 -26.31 -10.74
C GLN A 73 -10.03 -27.52 -10.08
#